data_AF-A0A0F9KN07-F1
#
_entry.id   AF-A0A0F9KN07-F1
#
_cell.length_a   1.000
_cell.length_b   1.000
_cell.length_c   1.000
_cell.angle_alpha   90.00
_cell.angle_beta   90.00
_cell.angle_gamma   90.00
#
_symmetry.space_group_name_H-M   'P 1'
#
loop_
_entity.id
_entity.type
_entity.pdbx_description
1 polymer ?
#
loop_
_entity_poly.entity_id
_entity_poly.type
_entity_poly.pdbx_seq_one_letter_code
_entity_poly.pdbx_strand_id
1 'polypeptide(L)'
;MRAEIAMPAFDDDFAAADAMFAEAFGGEVTYVYGSSEITVTAEASLHDYEVQDPHGVFETIQSRDYVISAAALVIDGEPITPRAGNKIKETINGSIEIFQVMPLGRTNRFGDRPAAEHTDTSETSWLIHTKHIGAE
;
A
#
# COMPACT_ATOMS: atom_id res chain seq x y z
N MET A 1 10.24 15.02 42.98
CA MET A 1 8.92 14.92 42.32
C MET A 1 9.03 15.62 40.97
N ARG A 2 9.43 14.88 39.92
CA ARG A 2 9.45 15.40 38.55
C ARG A 2 8.08 15.07 37.97
N ALA A 3 7.37 16.09 37.48
CA ALA A 3 6.14 15.89 36.74
C ALA A 3 6.50 15.25 35.40
N GLU A 4 5.96 14.06 35.16
CA GLU A 4 5.95 13.41 33.86
C GLU A 4 4.93 14.16 33.01
N ILE A 5 5.40 14.95 32.05
CA ILE A 5 4.53 15.60 31.08
C ILE A 5 4.14 14.49 30.09
N ALA A 6 2.93 13.96 30.23
CA ALA A 6 2.33 13.14 29.20
C ALA A 6 2.11 14.02 27.96
N MET A 7 3.02 13.94 26.99
CA MET A 7 2.74 14.39 25.63
C MET A 7 1.59 13.53 25.11
N PRO A 8 0.47 14.10 24.65
CA PRO A 8 -0.49 13.33 23.88
C PRO A 8 0.27 12.69 22.71
N ALA A 9 0.04 11.40 22.48
CA ALA A 9 0.81 10.62 21.53
C ALA A 9 0.56 11.17 20.12
N PHE A 10 1.63 11.59 19.45
CA PHE A 10 1.58 12.06 18.06
C PHE A 10 0.99 11.01 17.09
N ASP A 11 0.90 9.75 17.50
CA ASP A 11 0.33 8.65 16.72
C ASP A 11 -1.14 8.88 16.35
N ASP A 12 -1.94 9.46 17.25
CA ASP A 12 -3.35 9.76 16.97
C ASP A 12 -3.49 10.84 15.87
N ASP A 13 -2.56 11.79 15.82
CA ASP A 13 -2.54 12.86 14.82
C ASP A 13 -2.19 12.31 13.42
N PHE A 14 -1.29 11.31 13.33
CA PHE A 14 -0.95 10.66 12.05
C PHE A 14 -2.11 9.83 11.50
N ALA A 15 -2.76 9.03 12.34
CA ALA A 15 -3.95 8.28 11.92
C ALA A 15 -5.09 9.20 11.46
N ALA A 16 -5.27 10.35 12.13
CA ALA A 16 -6.24 11.36 11.71
C ALA A 16 -5.87 12.00 10.36
N ALA A 17 -4.59 12.28 10.12
CA ALA A 17 -4.12 12.81 8.85
C ALA A 17 -4.34 11.81 7.70
N ASP A 18 -4.00 10.54 7.90
CA ASP A 18 -4.22 9.47 6.92
C ASP A 18 -5.71 9.34 6.56
N ALA A 19 -6.61 9.41 7.55
CA ALA A 19 -8.05 9.39 7.31
C ALA A 19 -8.50 10.61 6.46
N MET A 20 -7.96 11.79 6.72
CA MET A 20 -8.26 12.99 5.92
C MET A 20 -7.76 12.88 4.47
N PHE A 21 -6.56 12.31 4.25
CA PHE A 21 -6.04 12.10 2.90
C PHE A 21 -6.84 11.05 2.14
N ALA A 22 -7.20 9.94 2.80
CA ALA A 22 -8.06 8.92 2.22
C ALA A 22 -9.44 9.48 1.85
N GLU A 23 -10.03 10.38 2.64
CA GLU A 23 -11.30 11.04 2.29
C GLU A 23 -11.14 11.99 1.09
N ALA A 24 -10.06 12.75 1.03
CA ALA A 24 -9.85 13.78 0.01
C ALA A 24 -9.37 13.22 -1.35
N PHE A 25 -8.56 12.15 -1.32
CA PHE A 25 -7.83 11.64 -2.49
C PHE A 25 -7.99 10.13 -2.69
N GLY A 26 -8.65 9.43 -1.77
CA GLY A 26 -8.86 7.99 -1.87
C GLY A 26 -9.96 7.61 -2.85
N GLY A 27 -9.74 6.50 -3.54
CA GLY A 27 -10.73 5.79 -4.35
C GLY A 27 -11.12 4.48 -3.69
N GLU A 28 -12.33 4.02 -3.98
CA GLU A 28 -12.78 2.69 -3.54
C GLU A 28 -12.10 1.61 -4.37
N VAL A 29 -11.46 0.66 -3.69
CA VAL A 29 -10.81 -0.51 -4.30
C VAL A 29 -11.21 -1.78 -3.56
N THR A 30 -11.20 -2.91 -4.27
CA THR A 30 -11.40 -4.23 -3.65
C THR A 30 -10.05 -4.91 -3.48
N TYR A 31 -9.64 -5.11 -2.22
CA TYR A 31 -8.46 -5.88 -1.87
C TYR A 31 -8.81 -7.37 -1.78
N VAL A 32 -8.08 -8.21 -2.51
CA VAL A 32 -8.31 -9.66 -2.59
C VAL A 32 -7.17 -10.40 -1.89
N TYR A 33 -7.52 -11.06 -0.78
CA TYR A 33 -6.63 -11.86 0.03
C TYR A 33 -6.95 -13.35 -0.11
N GLY A 34 -6.34 -14.01 -1.09
CA GLY A 34 -6.60 -15.43 -1.37
C GLY A 34 -8.00 -15.62 -1.94
N SER A 35 -8.91 -16.21 -1.16
CA SER A 35 -10.32 -16.41 -1.50
C SER A 35 -11.26 -15.38 -0.87
N SER A 36 -10.75 -14.49 -0.02
CA SER A 36 -11.53 -13.44 0.64
C SER A 36 -11.28 -12.10 -0.02
N GLU A 37 -12.26 -11.22 0.04
CA GLU A 37 -12.16 -9.85 -0.49
C GLU A 37 -12.75 -8.84 0.49
N ILE A 38 -12.20 -7.63 0.48
CA ILE A 38 -12.69 -6.49 1.26
C ILE A 38 -12.60 -5.23 0.42
N THR A 39 -13.64 -4.40 0.50
CA THR A 39 -13.65 -3.08 -0.12
C THR A 39 -13.09 -2.06 0.86
N VAL A 40 -12.09 -1.30 0.43
CA VAL A 40 -11.39 -0.30 1.23
C VAL A 40 -11.16 0.97 0.42
N THR A 41 -10.97 2.09 1.10
CA THR A 41 -10.50 3.33 0.49
C THR A 41 -8.98 3.28 0.36
N ALA A 42 -8.46 3.58 -0.83
CA ALA A 42 -7.02 3.59 -1.11
C ALA A 42 -6.62 4.83 -1.91
N GLU A 43 -5.47 5.40 -1.59
CA GLU A 43 -4.85 6.43 -2.42
C GLU A 43 -3.99 5.75 -3.48
N ALA A 44 -4.43 5.83 -4.74
CA ALA A 44 -3.71 5.25 -5.87
C ALA A 44 -2.76 6.27 -6.49
N SER A 45 -1.50 5.87 -6.68
CA SER A 45 -0.46 6.70 -7.32
C SER A 45 0.31 5.90 -8.36
N LEU A 46 0.77 6.57 -9.42
CA LEU A 46 1.62 5.96 -10.42
C LEU A 46 3.07 6.35 -10.12
N HIS A 47 3.94 5.35 -9.97
CA HIS A 47 5.36 5.55 -9.68
C HIS A 47 6.23 4.81 -10.70
N ASP A 48 7.22 5.52 -11.23
CA ASP A 48 8.29 4.92 -12.01
C ASP A 48 9.48 4.62 -11.09
N TYR A 49 9.91 3.36 -11.09
CA TYR A 49 11.01 2.86 -10.29
C TYR A 49 12.17 2.45 -11.19
N GLU A 50 13.38 2.88 -10.84
CA GLU A 50 14.61 2.36 -11.44
C GLU A 50 15.04 1.11 -10.68
N VAL A 51 15.08 -0.03 -11.35
CA VAL A 51 15.39 -1.34 -10.78
C VAL A 51 16.64 -1.89 -11.44
N GLN A 52 17.57 -2.40 -10.63
CA GLN A 52 18.75 -3.07 -11.14
C GLN A 52 18.48 -4.56 -11.31
N ASP A 53 18.71 -5.07 -12.51
CA ASP A 53 18.65 -6.50 -12.81
C ASP A 53 19.87 -7.26 -12.21
N PRO A 54 19.88 -8.61 -12.23
CA PRO A 54 21.02 -9.39 -11.75
C PRO A 54 22.33 -9.17 -12.51
N HIS A 55 22.30 -8.56 -13.70
CA HIS A 55 23.46 -8.27 -14.54
C HIS A 55 23.97 -6.83 -14.36
N GLY A 56 23.33 -6.03 -13.50
CA GLY A 56 23.69 -4.65 -13.23
C GLY A 56 23.11 -3.63 -14.19
N VAL A 57 22.20 -4.04 -15.08
CA VAL A 57 21.45 -3.17 -15.99
C VAL A 57 20.30 -2.52 -15.21
N PHE A 58 20.10 -1.23 -15.40
CA PHE A 58 18.96 -0.51 -14.84
C PHE A 58 17.78 -0.54 -15.81
N GLU A 59 16.63 -0.97 -15.30
CA GLU A 59 15.35 -0.99 -16.00
C GLU A 59 14.38 -0.06 -15.28
N THR A 60 13.50 0.61 -16.03
CA THR A 60 12.41 1.38 -15.44
C THR A 60 11.16 0.52 -15.41
N ILE A 61 10.61 0.28 -14.22
CA ILE A 61 9.30 -0.36 -14.05
C ILE A 61 8.30 0.67 -13.58
N GLN A 62 7.09 0.59 -14.11
CA GLN A 62 5.98 1.41 -13.67
C GLN A 62 5.09 0.59 -12.74
N SER A 63 4.85 1.11 -11.54
CA SER A 63 3.97 0.52 -10.54
C SER A 63 2.80 1.45 -10.28
N ARG A 64 1.61 0.88 -10.10
CA ARG A 64 0.48 1.58 -9.50
C ARG A 64 0.47 1.22 -8.03
N ASP A 65 0.94 2.13 -7.20
CA ASP A 65 1.04 1.91 -5.76
C ASP A 65 -0.24 2.37 -5.07
N TYR A 66 -0.61 1.66 -4.01
CA TYR A 66 -1.78 1.96 -3.20
C TYR A 66 -1.37 2.20 -1.76
N VAL A 67 -1.78 3.35 -1.22
CA VAL A 67 -1.73 3.59 0.24
C VAL A 67 -3.06 3.19 0.85
N ILE A 68 -3.03 2.27 1.81
CA ILE A 68 -4.22 1.77 2.49
C ILE A 68 -3.98 1.79 4.00
N SER A 69 -4.93 2.30 4.77
CA SER A 69 -4.86 2.24 6.23
C SER A 69 -4.78 0.79 6.72
N ALA A 70 -3.84 0.52 7.62
CA ALA A 70 -3.69 -0.79 8.25
C ALA A 70 -4.96 -1.21 9.02
N ALA A 71 -5.68 -0.25 9.60
CA ALA A 71 -6.93 -0.49 10.31
C ALA A 71 -8.10 -0.88 9.38
N ALA A 72 -8.02 -0.56 8.08
CA ALA A 72 -9.04 -0.93 7.09
C ALA A 72 -8.82 -2.35 6.53
N LEU A 73 -7.59 -2.86 6.58
CA LEU A 73 -7.23 -4.19 6.10
C LEU A 73 -7.54 -5.27 7.15
N VAL A 74 -8.82 -5.49 7.41
CA VAL A 74 -9.32 -6.46 8.40
C VAL A 74 -10.34 -7.38 7.74
N ILE A 75 -10.11 -8.70 7.74
CA ILE A 75 -11.05 -9.70 7.21
C ILE A 75 -11.48 -10.60 8.36
N ASP A 76 -12.80 -10.79 8.50
CA ASP A 76 -13.39 -11.58 9.60
C ASP A 76 -12.95 -11.15 11.00
N GLY A 77 -12.62 -9.86 11.17
CA GLY A 77 -12.14 -9.29 12.43
C GLY A 77 -10.64 -9.42 12.68
N GLU A 78 -9.90 -10.09 11.78
CA GLU A 78 -8.45 -10.27 11.88
C GLU A 78 -7.71 -9.31 10.94
N PRO A 79 -6.71 -8.54 11.42
CA PRO A 79 -5.89 -7.70 10.57
C PRO A 79 -5.07 -8.57 9.62
N ILE A 80 -5.02 -8.17 8.35
CA ILE A 80 -4.24 -8.86 7.32
C ILE A 80 -3.02 -8.02 6.91
N THR A 81 -1.91 -8.70 6.67
CA THR A 81 -0.70 -8.09 6.10
C THR A 81 -0.71 -8.27 4.58
N PRO A 82 -0.57 -7.19 3.79
CA PRO A 82 -0.43 -7.32 2.35
C PRO A 82 0.78 -8.18 1.98
N ARG A 83 0.60 -9.08 1.01
CA ARG A 83 1.68 -9.98 0.57
C ARG A 83 1.66 -10.20 -0.92
N ALA A 84 2.82 -10.58 -1.44
CA ALA A 84 2.98 -10.94 -2.84
C ALA A 84 1.94 -11.98 -3.27
N GLY A 85 1.33 -11.75 -4.43
CA GLY A 85 0.30 -12.60 -5.01
C GLY A 85 -1.14 -12.22 -4.66
N ASN A 86 -1.36 -11.36 -3.65
CA ASN A 86 -2.66 -10.70 -3.47
C ASN A 86 -2.99 -9.80 -4.66
N LYS A 87 -4.26 -9.39 -4.76
CA LYS A 87 -4.72 -8.52 -5.85
C LYS A 87 -5.47 -7.32 -5.31
N ILE A 88 -5.43 -6.23 -6.04
CA ILE A 88 -6.28 -5.06 -5.87
C ILE A 88 -7.07 -4.91 -7.16
N LYS A 89 -8.39 -4.76 -7.04
CA LYS A 89 -9.28 -4.43 -8.14
C LYS A 89 -9.70 -2.97 -8.00
N GLU A 90 -9.53 -2.20 -9.05
CA GLU A 90 -9.92 -0.78 -9.08
C GLU A 90 -10.77 -0.52 -10.33
N THR A 91 -11.87 0.20 -10.18
CA THR A 91 -12.66 0.61 -11.35
C THR A 91 -12.06 1.88 -11.95
N ILE A 92 -11.46 1.75 -13.13
CA ILE A 92 -10.83 2.86 -13.86
C ILE A 92 -11.58 3.05 -15.18
N ASN A 93 -12.12 4.25 -15.41
CA ASN A 93 -12.90 4.57 -16.62
C ASN A 93 -14.06 3.57 -16.92
N GLY A 94 -14.62 2.96 -15.88
CA GLY A 94 -15.73 2.01 -16.00
C GLY A 94 -15.33 0.55 -16.29
N SER A 95 -14.03 0.23 -16.36
CA SER A 95 -13.53 -1.16 -16.40
C SER A 95 -12.86 -1.51 -15.08
N ILE A 96 -12.98 -2.77 -14.65
CA ILE A 96 -12.34 -3.26 -13.43
C ILE A 96 -10.93 -3.71 -13.81
N GLU A 97 -9.95 -2.90 -13.45
CA GLU A 97 -8.54 -3.19 -13.67
C GLU A 97 -8.00 -3.99 -12.48
N ILE A 98 -7.21 -5.03 -12.75
CA ILE A 98 -6.64 -5.92 -11.74
C ILE A 98 -5.15 -5.69 -11.62
N PHE A 99 -4.72 -5.39 -10.39
CA PHE A 99 -3.34 -5.17 -10.02
C PHE A 99 -2.88 -6.27 -9.06
N GLN A 100 -1.78 -6.95 -9.37
CA GLN A 100 -1.19 -7.97 -8.50
C GLN A 100 -0.13 -7.36 -7.61
N VAL A 101 -0.24 -7.59 -6.30
CA VAL A 101 0.74 -7.20 -5.29
C VAL A 101 2.04 -7.98 -5.52
N MET A 102 3.17 -7.27 -5.65
CA MET A 102 4.48 -7.89 -5.89
C MET A 102 5.63 -6.99 -5.43
N PRO A 103 6.80 -7.56 -5.06
CA PRO A 103 7.99 -6.76 -4.80
C PRO A 103 8.50 -6.09 -6.08
N LEU A 104 9.12 -4.92 -5.95
CA LEU A 104 9.68 -4.15 -7.07
C LEU A 104 11.12 -4.54 -7.43
N GLY A 105 11.71 -5.50 -6.71
CA GLY A 105 13.13 -5.86 -6.88
C GLY A 105 14.07 -4.78 -6.34
N ARG A 106 15.33 -4.79 -6.78
CA ARG A 106 16.38 -3.90 -6.26
C ARG A 106 16.23 -2.48 -6.80
N THR A 107 15.53 -1.63 -6.04
CA THR A 107 15.29 -0.22 -6.40
C THR A 107 16.28 0.76 -5.76
N ASN A 108 17.08 0.32 -4.79
CA ASN A 108 18.04 1.20 -4.11
C ASN A 108 19.25 0.44 -3.55
N ARG A 109 20.18 1.18 -2.94
CA ARG A 109 21.41 0.64 -2.34
C ARG A 109 21.18 -0.28 -1.13
N PHE A 110 19.98 -0.27 -0.56
CA PHE A 110 19.60 -1.03 0.63
C PHE A 110 18.98 -2.39 0.30
N GLY A 111 18.71 -2.70 -0.97
CA GLY A 111 18.30 -4.03 -1.42
C GLY A 111 16.98 -4.03 -2.18
N ASP A 112 16.31 -5.18 -2.14
CA ASP A 112 15.01 -5.38 -2.78
C ASP A 112 13.93 -4.64 -1.99
N ARG A 113 13.04 -3.95 -2.71
CA ARG A 113 11.86 -3.34 -2.10
C ARG A 113 10.78 -4.41 -1.94
N PRO A 114 10.18 -4.56 -0.74
CA PRO A 114 9.17 -5.58 -0.48
C PRO A 114 7.90 -5.33 -1.30
N ALA A 115 6.93 -6.26 -1.22
CA ALA A 115 5.65 -6.09 -1.90
C ALA A 115 4.74 -5.05 -1.21
N ALA A 116 4.96 -4.84 0.09
CA ALA A 116 4.35 -3.79 0.86
C ALA A 116 5.27 -3.37 2.00
N GLU A 117 5.20 -2.11 2.40
CA GLU A 117 5.93 -1.53 3.51
C GLU A 117 5.08 -0.47 4.20
N HIS A 118 5.40 -0.12 5.44
CA HIS A 118 4.72 0.98 6.12
C HIS A 118 5.21 2.32 5.59
N THR A 119 4.28 3.28 5.48
CA THR A 119 4.56 4.65 5.05
C THR A 119 5.39 5.44 6.08
N ASP A 120 5.30 5.03 7.34
CA ASP A 120 5.86 5.70 8.51
C ASP A 120 6.22 4.67 9.60
N THR A 121 6.79 5.16 10.70
CA THR A 121 7.20 4.34 11.84
C THR A 121 6.07 3.96 12.79
N SER A 122 4.91 4.63 12.68
CA SER A 122 3.73 4.36 13.49
C SER A 122 2.85 3.26 12.85
N GLU A 123 3.22 2.78 11.66
CA GLU A 123 2.64 1.64 10.97
C GLU A 123 1.13 1.81 10.68
N THR A 124 0.67 3.07 10.56
CA THR A 124 -0.76 3.41 10.40
C THR A 124 -1.29 3.05 9.02
N SER A 125 -0.41 3.07 8.01
CA SER A 125 -0.74 2.81 6.62
C SER A 125 0.29 1.91 5.94
N TRP A 126 -0.17 1.20 4.91
CA TRP A 126 0.63 0.38 4.02
C TRP A 126 0.80 1.06 2.68
N LEU A 127 2.03 1.19 2.21
CA LEU A 127 2.36 1.39 0.80
C LEU A 127 2.46 0.01 0.13
N ILE A 128 1.57 -0.27 -0.81
CA ILE A 128 1.47 -1.56 -1.49
C ILE A 128 1.88 -1.41 -2.96
N HIS A 129 2.88 -2.19 -3.36
CA HIS A 129 3.42 -2.18 -4.71
C HIS A 129 2.75 -3.23 -5.60
N THR A 130 2.46 -2.86 -6.84
CA THR A 130 1.70 -3.73 -7.74
C THR A 130 2.19 -3.70 -9.18
N LYS A 131 1.78 -4.72 -9.95
CA LYS A 131 1.79 -4.69 -11.40
C LYS A 131 0.38 -4.86 -11.95
N HIS A 132 0.09 -4.23 -13.07
CA HIS A 132 -1.13 -4.51 -13.83
C HIS A 132 -1.07 -5.93 -14.42
N ILE A 133 -2.14 -6.72 -14.26
CA ILE A 133 -2.21 -8.09 -14.77
C ILE A 133 -3.42 -8.36 -15.68
N GLY A 134 -4.31 -7.39 -15.86
CA GLY A 134 -5.46 -7.51 -16.76
C GLY A 134 -6.65 -6.67 -16.31
N ALA A 135 -7.76 -6.83 -17.02
CA ALA A 135 -9.05 -6.22 -16.74
C ALA A 135 -10.17 -7.27 -16.79
N GLU A 136 -11.28 -7.02 -16.09
CA GLU A 136 -12.53 -7.81 -16.17
C GLU A 136 -13.57 -7.15 -17.11
#